data_AF-A0A1G2PLN3-F1
#
_entry.id   AF-A0A1G2PLN3-F1
#
_cell.length_a   1.000
_cell.length_b   1.000
_cell.length_c   1.000
_cell.angle_alpha   90.00
_cell.angle_beta   90.00
_cell.angle_gamma   90.00
#
_symmetry.space_group_name_H-M   'P 1'
#
loop_
_entity.id
_entity.type
_entity.pdbx_description
1 polymer ?
#
loop_
_entity_poly.entity_id
_entity_poly.type
_entity_poly.pdbx_seq_one_letter_code
_entity_poly.pdbx_strand_id
1 'polypeptide(L)' 'MNEGNTPHSFDIDELDVHSGIVNPGGSWTVDIVAPAQPVLFRTYCAIPGHAEQGMVGQLIIE' A
#
# COMPACT_ATOMS: atom_id res chain seq x y z
N MET A 1 2.85 -8.73 3.46
CA MET A 1 2.40 -10.09 3.11
C MET A 1 0.87 -10.08 3.05
N ASN A 2 0.28 -10.77 2.08
CA ASN A 2 -1.17 -11.00 2.06
C ASN A 2 -1.50 -12.30 2.82
N GLU A 3 -1.92 -12.16 4.06
CA GLU A 3 -2.35 -13.29 4.92
C GLU A 3 -3.85 -13.59 4.79
N GLY A 4 -4.58 -12.80 3.99
CA GLY A 4 -6.01 -12.98 3.72
C GLY A 4 -6.29 -13.98 2.58
N ASN A 5 -7.58 -14.16 2.29
CA ASN A 5 -8.06 -15.08 1.26
C ASN A 5 -8.43 -14.39 -0.07
N THR A 6 -8.31 -13.07 -0.17
CA THR A 6 -8.59 -12.30 -1.39
C THR A 6 -7.33 -11.57 -1.86
N PRO A 7 -7.21 -11.26 -3.17
CA PRO A 7 -6.07 -10.48 -3.67
C PRO A 7 -6.06 -9.06 -3.09
N HIS A 8 -4.86 -8.52 -2.91
CA HIS A 8 -4.65 -7.15 -2.44
C HIS A 8 -3.58 -6.44 -3.27
N SER A 9 -3.50 -5.13 -3.13
CA SER A 9 -2.32 -4.36 -3.52
C SER A 9 -1.98 -3.38 -2.40
N PHE A 10 -0.79 -2.78 -2.50
CA PHE A 10 -0.34 -1.69 -1.67
C PHE A 10 0.18 -0.59 -2.58
N ASP A 11 -0.47 0.57 -2.50
CA ASP A 11 -0.25 1.69 -3.40
C ASP A 11 -0.03 2.99 -2.61
N ILE A 12 0.95 3.79 -3.06
CA ILE A 12 1.26 5.15 -2.60
C ILE A 12 1.53 6.01 -3.84
N ASP A 13 0.57 6.83 -4.25
CA ASP A 13 0.63 7.56 -5.52
C ASP A 13 1.75 8.62 -5.51
N GLU A 14 1.96 9.31 -4.38
CA GLU A 14 2.98 10.36 -4.26
C GLU A 14 4.42 9.83 -4.35
N LEU A 15 4.61 8.52 -4.19
CA LEU A 15 5.91 7.85 -4.26
C LEU A 15 6.06 6.94 -5.49
N ASP A 16 5.07 6.89 -6.39
CA ASP A 16 5.01 5.94 -7.53
C ASP A 16 5.21 4.48 -7.07
N VAL A 17 4.65 4.14 -5.90
CA VAL A 17 4.74 2.81 -5.30
C VAL A 17 3.48 2.05 -5.66
N HIS A 18 3.63 1.00 -6.46
CA HIS A 18 2.52 0.14 -6.89
C HIS A 18 2.94 -1.33 -6.81
N SER A 19 2.39 -2.08 -5.86
CA SER A 19 2.75 -3.50 -5.72
C SER A 19 2.23 -4.40 -6.84
N GLY A 20 1.22 -3.93 -7.59
CA GLY A 20 0.37 -4.79 -8.40
C GLY A 20 -0.43 -5.77 -7.53
N ILE A 21 -0.94 -6.83 -8.14
CA ILE A 21 -1.75 -7.85 -7.43
C ILE A 21 -0.84 -8.75 -6.59
N VAL A 22 -1.05 -8.72 -5.28
CA VAL A 22 -0.50 -9.66 -4.30
C VAL A 22 -1.59 -10.68 -3.94
N ASN A 23 -1.50 -11.88 -4.53
CA ASN A 23 -2.42 -12.99 -4.25
C ASN A 23 -2.28 -13.51 -2.80
N PRO A 24 -3.28 -14.26 -2.28
CA PRO A 24 -3.19 -14.93 -0.97
C PRO A 24 -1.89 -15.71 -0.78
N GLY A 25 -1.24 -15.53 0.37
CA GLY A 25 0.08 -16.10 0.68
C GLY A 25 1.26 -15.41 -0.01
N GLY A 26 1.00 -14.46 -0.92
CA GLY A 26 2.01 -13.67 -1.61
C GLY A 26 2.62 -12.59 -0.72
N SER A 27 3.84 -12.21 -1.07
CA SER A 27 4.54 -11.08 -0.45
C SER A 27 5.15 -10.19 -1.50
N TRP A 28 5.21 -8.90 -1.17
CA TRP A 28 5.86 -7.86 -1.95
C TRP A 28 6.50 -6.87 -1.00
N THR A 29 7.61 -6.26 -1.41
CA THR A 29 8.42 -5.36 -0.60
C THR A 29 8.86 -4.17 -1.43
N VAL A 30 8.98 -3.01 -0.79
CA VAL A 30 9.52 -1.78 -1.37
C VAL A 30 10.44 -1.11 -0.35
N ASP A 31 11.54 -0.55 -0.86
CA ASP A 31 12.42 0.33 -0.09
C ASP A 31 12.09 1.77 -0.45
N ILE A 32 11.84 2.60 0.57
CA ILE A 32 11.52 4.02 0.42
C ILE A 32 12.64 4.84 1.06
N VAL A 33 13.12 5.85 0.34
CA VAL A 33 14.04 6.84 0.92
C VAL A 33 13.25 7.76 1.84
N ALA A 34 13.65 7.83 3.11
CA ALA A 34 12.98 8.70 4.07
C ALA A 34 13.09 10.18 3.64
N PRO A 35 11.99 10.95 3.66
CA PRO A 35 12.02 12.37 3.36
C PRO A 35 12.78 13.15 4.44
N ALA A 36 13.30 14.33 4.09
CA ALA A 36 14.08 15.17 5.00
C ALA A 36 13.23 15.88 6.08
N GLN A 37 11.91 15.88 5.93
CA GLN A 37 10.94 16.43 6.87
C GLN A 37 9.84 15.40 7.07
N PRO A 38 9.09 15.45 8.19
CA PRO A 38 7.96 14.57 8.38
C PRO A 38 6.94 14.68 7.25
N VAL A 39 6.52 13.55 6.68
CA VAL A 39 5.52 13.49 5.61
C VAL A 39 4.47 12.43 5.92
N LEU A 40 3.22 12.76 5.58
CA LEU A 40 2.07 11.87 5.61
C LEU A 40 1.74 11.45 4.18
N PHE A 41 1.78 10.16 3.90
CA PHE A 41 1.34 9.59 2.63
C PHE A 41 0.04 8.81 2.80
N ARG A 42 -0.86 8.94 1.82
CA ARG A 42 -2.03 8.06 1.74
C ARG A 42 -1.57 6.70 1.21
N THR A 43 -2.01 5.64 1.87
CA THR A 43 -1.85 4.27 1.36
C THR A 43 -3.22 3.68 1.04
N TYR A 44 -3.31 2.81 0.05
CA TYR A 44 -4.57 2.13 -0.28
C TYR A 44 -4.33 0.82 -1.03
N CYS A 45 -5.39 0.01 -1.12
CA CYS A 45 -5.47 -1.13 -2.01
C CYS A 45 -6.26 -0.76 -3.27
N ALA A 46 -5.63 -0.87 -4.44
CA ALA A 46 -6.18 -0.58 -5.76
C ALA A 46 -7.06 -1.69 -6.35
N ILE A 47 -7.23 -2.84 -5.67
CA ILE A 47 -8.22 -3.84 -6.07
C ILE A 47 -9.62 -3.20 -6.05
N PRO A 48 -10.41 -3.30 -7.15
CA PRO A 48 -11.70 -2.63 -7.26
C PRO A 48 -12.60 -2.88 -6.05
N GLY A 49 -13.12 -1.80 -5.45
CA GLY A 49 -14.02 -1.86 -4.29
C GLY A 49 -13.33 -1.96 -2.94
N HIS A 50 -12.02 -2.29 -2.86
CA HIS A 50 -11.35 -2.50 -1.58
C HIS A 50 -11.13 -1.18 -0.83
N ALA A 51 -10.69 -0.13 -1.52
CA ALA A 51 -10.51 1.19 -0.91
C ALA A 51 -11.86 1.77 -0.44
N GLU A 52 -12.93 1.61 -1.22
CA GLU A 52 -14.29 2.04 -0.86
C GLU A 52 -14.84 1.28 0.35
N GLN A 53 -14.41 0.03 0.54
CA GLN A 53 -14.71 -0.78 1.73
C GLN A 53 -13.79 -0.48 2.93
N GLY A 54 -12.90 0.50 2.81
CA GLY A 54 -12.07 0.98 3.91
C GLY A 54 -10.64 0.46 3.93
N MET A 55 -10.17 -0.20 2.86
CA MET A 55 -8.77 -0.63 2.73
C MET A 55 -7.88 0.56 2.30
N VAL A 56 -7.85 1.57 3.17
CA VAL A 56 -7.07 2.80 3.08
C VAL A 56 -6.28 2.97 4.38
N GLY A 57 -5.12 3.61 4.29
CA GLY A 57 -4.25 3.85 5.43
C GLY A 57 -3.45 5.14 5.28
N GLN A 58 -2.65 5.41 6.30
CA GLN A 58 -1.74 6.53 6.36
C GLN A 58 -0.36 6.02 6.75
N LEU A 59 0.65 6.38 5.96
CA LEU A 59 2.05 6.16 6.28
C LEU A 59 2.63 7.50 6.72
N ILE A 60 3.00 7.59 8.00
CA ILE A 60 3.73 8.74 8.54
C ILE A 60 5.21 8.35 8.57
N ILE A 61 6.05 9.17 7.97
CA ILE A 61 7.52 9.07 8.07
C ILE A 61 7.99 10.33 8.81
N GLU A 62 8.73 10.15 9.92
CA GLU A 62 9.26 11.22 10.78
C GLU A 62 10.79 11.19 10.88
#